data_AF-A0A8J5XJ28-F1
#
_entry.id   AF-A0A8J5XJ28-F1
#
_cell.length_a   1.000
_cell.length_b   1.000
_cell.length_c   1.000
_cell.angle_alpha   90.00
_cell.angle_beta   90.00
_cell.angle_gamma   90.00
#
_symmetry.space_group_name_H-M   'P 1'
#
loop_
_entity.id
_entity.type
_entity.pdbx_description
1 polymer ?
#
loop_
_entity_poly.entity_id
_entity_poly.type
_entity_poly.pdbx_seq_one_letter_code
_entity_poly.pdbx_strand_id
1 'polypeptide(L)'
;MPIRAFLILAAGAMSAPTRATLRVRVHRPLLDARFPSCVASAAPPVRAARRIGTRRAPRMLAPAASQLVARGLGWAVSAASMSLYLPIAARIVRTGSADGLSVTTWALNVLGFAAAIVYPLRKGFPISCYFDTICLAAQSVLVLALIVGKSRSRPRTLALAAGLSAVGAAFAAAVRWAPVWGLALVQAGATTSMTVALLPQIGKNFRRRSSGGWSSTSALLSTVGNGVRVFTTATLTGDRLLLAGFSCGLLLNGILLAQTIVWEA
;
A
#
# COMPACT_ATOMS: atom_id res chain seq x y z
N MET A 1 14.31 3.38 -22.56
CA MET A 1 13.15 4.12 -23.11
C MET A 1 11.76 3.86 -22.47
N PRO A 2 11.53 3.03 -21.42
CA PRO A 2 10.17 2.86 -20.86
C PRO A 2 9.77 3.91 -19.80
N ILE A 3 10.72 4.66 -19.24
CA ILE A 3 10.48 5.61 -18.14
C ILE A 3 9.85 6.93 -18.63
N ARG A 4 10.18 7.38 -19.85
CA ARG A 4 9.50 8.55 -20.46
C ARG A 4 8.01 8.29 -20.70
N ALA A 5 7.64 7.07 -21.09
CA ALA A 5 6.23 6.68 -21.21
C ALA A 5 5.50 6.69 -19.85
N PHE A 6 6.18 6.31 -18.77
CA PHE A 6 5.63 6.34 -17.41
C PHE A 6 5.43 7.79 -16.88
N LEU A 7 6.39 8.69 -17.14
CA LEU A 7 6.26 10.12 -16.79
C LEU A 7 5.18 10.82 -17.64
N ILE A 8 5.02 10.46 -18.91
CA ILE A 8 3.97 11.00 -19.79
C ILE A 8 2.59 10.48 -19.40
N LEU A 9 2.44 9.21 -19.00
CA LEU A 9 1.17 8.67 -18.50
C LEU A 9 0.76 9.29 -17.16
N ALA A 10 1.73 9.52 -16.26
CA ALA A 10 1.48 10.19 -14.99
C ALA A 10 1.03 11.66 -15.17
N ALA A 11 1.51 12.34 -16.22
CA ALA A 11 1.08 13.68 -16.58
C ALA A 11 -0.30 13.70 -17.29
N GLY A 12 -0.62 12.68 -18.10
CA GLY A 12 -1.88 12.59 -18.84
C GLY A 12 -3.12 12.28 -18.00
N ALA A 13 -2.95 11.71 -16.80
CA ALA A 13 -4.07 11.43 -15.89
C ALA A 13 -4.62 12.68 -15.16
N MET A 14 -4.04 13.86 -15.40
CA MET A 14 -4.47 15.13 -14.80
C MET A 14 -5.52 15.90 -15.64
N SER A 15 -5.95 15.39 -16.80
CA SER A 15 -7.07 15.96 -17.56
C SER A 15 -8.39 15.26 -17.20
N ALA A 16 -9.18 15.92 -16.37
CA ALA A 16 -10.52 15.49 -15.96
C ALA A 16 -11.55 15.50 -17.11
N PRO A 17 -12.60 14.66 -17.03
CA PRO A 17 -13.90 15.05 -17.54
C PRO A 17 -14.94 15.15 -16.41
N THR A 18 -15.43 16.37 -16.26
CA THR A 18 -16.84 16.79 -16.19
C THR A 18 -17.85 16.00 -15.35
N ARG A 19 -18.35 16.72 -14.34
CA ARG A 19 -19.56 16.54 -13.51
C ARG A 19 -20.64 15.57 -14.03
N ALA A 20 -20.95 14.56 -13.21
CA ALA A 20 -22.28 13.97 -13.12
C ALA A 20 -22.68 13.84 -11.64
N THR A 21 -23.67 14.62 -11.20
CA THR A 21 -24.25 14.57 -9.86
C THR A 21 -25.16 13.36 -9.73
N LEU A 22 -24.71 12.31 -9.03
CA LEU A 22 -25.54 11.17 -8.66
C LEU A 22 -26.24 11.46 -7.33
N ARG A 23 -27.55 11.72 -7.35
CA ARG A 23 -28.38 11.78 -6.13
C ARG A 23 -28.57 10.36 -5.58
N VAL A 24 -27.96 10.06 -4.45
CA VAL A 24 -28.24 8.82 -3.70
C VAL A 24 -29.48 9.04 -2.83
N ARG A 25 -30.55 8.29 -3.11
CA ARG A 25 -31.78 8.23 -2.30
C ARG A 25 -31.53 7.29 -1.11
N VAL A 26 -31.47 7.86 0.09
CA VAL A 26 -31.29 7.09 1.34
C VAL A 26 -32.60 6.38 1.68
N HIS A 27 -32.59 5.04 1.70
CA HIS A 27 -33.68 4.23 2.22
C HIS A 27 -33.69 4.28 3.75
N ARG A 28 -34.80 4.71 4.36
CA ARG A 28 -35.05 4.58 5.80
C ARG A 28 -35.28 3.10 6.15
N PRO A 29 -34.66 2.56 7.22
CA PRO A 29 -35.14 1.32 7.83
C PRO A 29 -36.33 1.60 8.76
N LEU A 30 -37.39 0.83 8.57
CA LEU A 30 -38.51 0.66 9.51
C LEU A 30 -38.00 -0.11 10.73
N LEU A 31 -38.03 0.52 11.91
CA LEU A 31 -37.91 -0.16 13.19
C LEU A 31 -39.17 0.12 14.00
N ASP A 32 -40.18 -0.72 13.75
CA ASP A 32 -41.26 -1.00 14.69
C ASP A 32 -40.74 -2.01 15.71
N ALA A 33 -40.50 -1.55 16.94
CA ALA A 33 -40.44 -2.41 18.11
C ALA A 33 -40.89 -1.60 19.33
N ARG A 34 -42.15 -1.79 19.70
CA ARG A 34 -42.75 -1.28 20.94
C ARG A 34 -42.20 -2.07 22.12
N PHE A 35 -41.70 -1.37 23.15
CA PHE A 35 -41.65 -1.86 24.54
C PHE A 35 -41.80 -0.65 25.50
N PRO A 36 -42.30 -0.86 26.73
CA PRO A 36 -43.26 0.01 27.38
C PRO A 36 -42.66 1.06 28.34
N SER A 37 -43.52 2.01 28.67
CA SER A 37 -43.32 3.23 29.45
C SER A 37 -43.02 3.04 30.94
N CYS A 38 -42.49 4.13 31.53
CA CYS A 38 -42.31 4.45 32.96
C CYS A 38 -41.07 3.83 33.62
N VAL A 39 -40.13 4.60 34.21
CA VAL A 39 -40.34 5.46 35.39
C VAL A 39 -39.53 6.76 35.29
N ALA A 40 -40.16 7.86 35.69
CA ALA A 40 -39.57 9.18 35.90
C ALA A 40 -38.55 9.18 37.05
N SER A 41 -37.39 9.78 36.83
CA SER A 41 -36.48 10.19 37.92
C SER A 41 -35.90 11.56 37.61
N ALA A 42 -36.00 12.44 38.60
CA ALA A 42 -35.87 13.89 38.53
C ALA A 42 -34.43 14.36 38.26
N ALA A 43 -34.31 15.42 37.45
CA ALA A 43 -33.06 16.16 37.25
C ALA A 43 -32.83 17.17 38.39
N PRO A 44 -31.60 17.31 38.92
CA PRO A 44 -31.25 18.42 39.81
C PRO A 44 -30.85 19.69 39.00
N PRO A 45 -30.91 20.89 39.62
CA PRO A 45 -30.92 22.16 38.90
C PRO A 45 -29.55 22.56 38.35
N VAL A 46 -29.54 23.04 37.11
CA VAL A 46 -28.40 23.66 36.44
C VAL A 46 -28.09 25.00 37.09
N ARG A 47 -27.02 25.07 37.90
CA ARG A 47 -26.45 26.33 38.39
C ARG A 47 -25.61 27.01 37.29
N ALA A 48 -26.07 28.21 36.95
CA ALA A 48 -25.39 29.38 36.40
C ALA A 48 -23.97 29.22 35.82
N ALA A 49 -23.90 29.52 34.52
CA ALA A 49 -22.71 29.63 33.70
C ALA A 49 -21.67 30.63 34.24
N ARG A 50 -20.46 30.13 34.52
CA ARG A 50 -19.26 30.98 34.59
C ARG A 50 -18.68 31.09 33.19
N ARG A 51 -18.82 32.27 32.56
CA ARG A 51 -18.19 32.61 31.27
C ARG A 51 -16.68 32.49 31.39
N ILE A 52 -16.12 31.37 30.95
CA ILE A 52 -14.69 31.23 30.69
C ILE A 52 -14.44 31.83 29.31
N GLY A 53 -13.59 32.86 29.28
CA GLY A 53 -13.28 33.63 28.09
C GLY A 53 -12.91 32.76 26.90
N THR A 54 -13.56 33.02 25.77
CA THR A 54 -13.24 32.46 24.47
C THR A 54 -11.91 33.03 23.97
N ARG A 55 -10.79 32.49 24.45
CA ARG A 55 -9.56 32.53 23.65
C ARG A 55 -9.84 31.71 22.39
N ARG A 56 -10.09 32.38 21.26
CA ARG A 56 -10.09 31.76 19.93
C ARG A 56 -8.78 31.00 19.78
N ALA A 57 -8.83 29.68 19.93
CA ALA A 57 -7.73 28.81 19.55
C ALA A 57 -7.42 29.05 18.06
N PRO A 58 -6.14 29.15 17.67
CA PRO A 58 -5.79 29.28 16.27
C PRO A 58 -6.35 28.06 15.51
N ARG A 59 -7.04 28.35 14.40
CA ARG A 59 -7.71 27.39 13.52
C ARG A 59 -6.94 26.07 13.38
N MET A 60 -7.55 24.97 13.81
CA MET A 60 -7.20 23.57 13.48
C MET A 60 -7.37 23.26 11.97
N LEU A 61 -6.91 24.13 11.07
CA LEU A 61 -6.95 23.92 9.61
C LEU A 61 -5.73 23.12 9.12
N ALA A 62 -4.58 23.24 9.79
CA ALA A 62 -3.36 22.50 9.47
C ALA A 62 -3.53 20.96 9.46
N PRO A 63 -4.19 20.32 10.46
CA PRO A 63 -4.38 18.86 10.45
C PRO A 63 -5.34 18.38 9.35
N ALA A 64 -6.28 19.21 8.88
CA ALA A 64 -7.19 18.84 7.80
C ALA A 64 -6.50 18.88 6.42
N ALA A 65 -5.69 19.92 6.18
CA ALA A 65 -4.95 20.06 4.93
C ALA A 65 -3.90 18.95 4.76
N SER A 66 -3.12 18.65 5.80
CA SER A 66 -2.12 17.56 5.74
C SER A 66 -2.77 16.19 5.52
N GLN A 67 -3.93 15.93 6.12
CA GLN A 67 -4.68 14.69 5.90
C GLN A 67 -5.20 14.56 4.46
N LEU A 68 -5.69 15.64 3.86
CA LEU A 68 -6.11 15.63 2.44
C LEU A 68 -4.92 15.36 1.52
N VAL A 69 -3.78 16.02 1.76
CA VAL A 69 -2.55 15.78 1.00
C VAL A 69 -2.08 14.33 1.17
N ALA A 70 -2.07 13.81 2.40
CA ALA A 70 -1.67 12.43 2.66
C ALA A 70 -2.58 11.41 1.97
N ARG A 71 -3.90 11.61 1.98
CA ARG A 71 -4.84 10.75 1.24
C ARG A 71 -4.63 10.86 -0.27
N GLY A 72 -4.45 12.07 -0.79
CA GLY A 72 -4.17 12.30 -2.22
C GLY A 72 -2.88 11.60 -2.67
N LEU A 73 -1.81 11.73 -1.88
CA LEU A 73 -0.55 11.03 -2.13
C LEU A 73 -0.71 9.51 -2.06
N GLY A 74 -1.47 8.97 -1.11
CA GLY A 74 -1.77 7.54 -1.04
C GLY A 74 -2.46 7.01 -2.30
N TRP A 75 -3.42 7.77 -2.84
CA TRP A 75 -4.06 7.44 -4.12
C TRP A 75 -3.12 7.59 -5.31
N ALA A 76 -2.27 8.61 -5.34
CA ALA A 76 -1.27 8.80 -6.39
C ALA A 76 -0.28 7.62 -6.44
N VAL A 77 0.23 7.20 -5.28
CA VAL A 77 1.09 6.01 -5.18
C VAL A 77 0.34 4.76 -5.66
N SER A 78 -0.91 4.61 -5.27
CA SER A 78 -1.72 3.47 -5.72
C SER A 78 -1.90 3.44 -7.24
N ALA A 79 -2.21 4.60 -7.85
CA ALA A 79 -2.33 4.72 -9.31
C ALA A 79 -1.00 4.39 -10.01
N ALA A 80 0.13 4.83 -9.46
CA ALA A 80 1.45 4.46 -9.98
C ALA A 80 1.69 2.95 -9.89
N SER A 81 1.34 2.32 -8.78
CA SER A 81 1.51 0.87 -8.55
C SER A 81 0.63 0.00 -9.45
N MET A 82 -0.51 0.52 -9.94
CA MET A 82 -1.30 -0.19 -10.95
C MET A 82 -0.51 -0.45 -12.24
N SER A 83 0.46 0.39 -12.58
CA SER A 83 1.22 0.24 -13.83
C SER A 83 2.47 -0.65 -13.69
N LEU A 84 2.77 -1.17 -12.50
CA LEU A 84 4.07 -1.81 -12.25
C LEU A 84 4.23 -3.17 -12.93
N TYR A 85 3.22 -4.05 -12.83
CA TYR A 85 3.28 -5.41 -13.38
C TYR A 85 2.42 -5.60 -14.63
N LEU A 86 1.52 -4.66 -14.93
CA LEU A 86 0.75 -4.65 -16.19
C LEU A 86 1.63 -4.78 -17.45
N PRO A 87 2.79 -4.10 -17.58
CA PRO A 87 3.66 -4.26 -18.75
C PRO A 87 4.16 -5.71 -18.92
N ILE A 88 4.39 -6.42 -17.81
CA ILE A 88 4.81 -7.82 -17.83
C ILE A 88 3.66 -8.71 -18.29
N ALA A 89 2.45 -8.51 -17.75
CA ALA A 89 1.25 -9.22 -18.20
C ALA A 89 0.99 -9.00 -19.70
N ALA A 90 1.07 -7.75 -20.16
CA ALA A 90 0.93 -7.38 -21.57
C ALA A 90 1.98 -8.06 -22.45
N ARG A 91 3.24 -8.14 -22.00
CA ARG A 91 4.31 -8.86 -22.71
C ARG A 91 3.95 -10.34 -22.91
N ILE A 92 3.49 -11.04 -21.86
CA ILE A 92 3.14 -12.47 -21.95
C ILE A 92 1.98 -12.69 -22.94
N VAL A 93 0.98 -11.81 -22.92
CA VAL A 93 -0.17 -11.89 -23.84
C VAL A 93 0.30 -11.66 -25.29
N ARG A 94 1.11 -10.63 -25.54
CA ARG A 94 1.59 -10.27 -26.89
C ARG A 94 2.55 -11.29 -27.48
N THR A 95 3.49 -11.79 -26.68
CA THR A 95 4.52 -12.73 -27.15
C THR A 95 4.03 -14.19 -27.13
N GLY A 96 2.94 -14.47 -26.41
CA GLY A 96 2.44 -15.83 -26.22
C GLY A 96 3.33 -16.70 -25.33
N SER A 97 4.48 -16.20 -24.87
CA SER A 97 5.45 -16.91 -24.06
C SER A 97 5.67 -16.25 -22.69
N ALA A 98 5.96 -17.08 -21.69
CA ALA A 98 6.34 -16.67 -20.35
C ALA A 98 7.82 -16.97 -20.04
N ASP A 99 8.64 -17.18 -21.07
CA ASP A 99 10.05 -17.54 -20.92
C ASP A 99 10.83 -16.46 -20.15
N GLY A 100 11.67 -16.92 -19.22
CA GLY A 100 12.44 -16.06 -18.31
C GLY A 100 11.68 -15.60 -17.06
N LEU A 101 10.41 -15.99 -16.88
CA LEU A 101 9.64 -15.71 -15.66
C LEU A 101 9.50 -16.96 -14.78
N SER A 102 9.90 -16.84 -13.51
CA SER A 102 9.80 -17.92 -12.53
C SER A 102 8.42 -17.97 -11.86
N VAL A 103 7.78 -19.13 -11.90
CA VAL A 103 6.53 -19.39 -11.16
C VAL A 103 6.71 -19.12 -9.66
N THR A 104 7.84 -19.54 -9.10
CA THR A 104 8.14 -19.38 -7.68
C THR A 104 8.19 -17.92 -7.27
N THR A 105 8.81 -17.06 -8.08
CA THR A 105 8.87 -15.62 -7.82
C THR A 105 7.46 -15.02 -7.77
N TRP A 106 6.61 -15.36 -8.72
CA TRP A 106 5.25 -14.82 -8.78
C TRP A 106 4.32 -15.40 -7.71
N ALA A 107 4.51 -16.67 -7.32
CA ALA A 107 3.82 -17.28 -6.19
C ALA A 107 4.20 -16.62 -4.86
N LEU A 108 5.50 -16.35 -4.65
CA LEU A 108 5.99 -15.63 -3.48
C LEU A 108 5.50 -14.18 -3.45
N ASN A 109 5.36 -13.52 -4.60
CA ASN A 109 4.72 -12.20 -4.67
C ASN A 109 3.27 -12.24 -4.19
N VAL A 110 2.47 -13.20 -4.66
CA VAL A 110 1.07 -13.35 -4.20
C VAL A 110 1.00 -13.58 -2.69
N LEU A 111 1.83 -14.50 -2.17
CA LEU A 111 1.91 -14.77 -0.73
C LEU A 111 2.35 -13.55 0.08
N GLY A 112 3.42 -12.88 -0.34
CA GLY A 112 3.99 -11.73 0.34
C GLY A 112 3.02 -10.55 0.38
N PHE A 113 2.39 -10.21 -0.75
CA PHE A 113 1.39 -9.13 -0.77
C PHE A 113 0.13 -9.50 0.01
N ALA A 114 -0.34 -10.75 -0.05
CA ALA A 114 -1.47 -11.19 0.78
C ALA A 114 -1.16 -11.00 2.27
N ALA A 115 0.02 -11.44 2.75
CA ALA A 115 0.45 -11.24 4.13
C ALA A 115 0.55 -9.75 4.52
N ALA A 116 1.11 -8.92 3.63
CA ALA A 116 1.27 -7.48 3.85
C ALA A 116 -0.06 -6.72 3.90
N ILE A 117 -1.15 -7.27 3.36
CA ILE A 117 -2.49 -6.66 3.44
C ILE A 117 -3.17 -6.96 4.79
N VAL A 118 -2.92 -8.12 5.40
CA VAL A 118 -3.63 -8.53 6.63
C VAL A 118 -3.34 -7.59 7.79
N TYR A 119 -2.08 -7.19 7.97
CA TYR A 119 -1.68 -6.31 9.08
C TYR A 119 -2.41 -4.95 9.10
N PRO A 120 -2.33 -4.11 8.04
CA PRO A 120 -3.02 -2.82 8.02
C PRO A 120 -4.54 -2.97 8.05
N LEU A 121 -5.08 -4.03 7.44
CA LEU A 121 -6.51 -4.34 7.50
C LEU A 121 -6.97 -4.62 8.94
N ARG A 122 -6.21 -5.41 9.70
CA ARG A 122 -6.51 -5.75 11.11
C ARG A 122 -6.33 -4.61 12.08
N LYS A 123 -5.45 -3.66 11.74
CA LYS A 123 -5.28 -2.41 12.47
C LYS A 123 -6.37 -1.37 12.14
N GLY A 124 -7.23 -1.63 11.16
CA GLY A 124 -8.30 -0.70 10.76
C GLY A 124 -7.78 0.55 10.06
N PHE A 125 -6.63 0.47 9.38
CA PHE A 125 -6.08 1.62 8.67
C PHE A 125 -6.92 2.00 7.44
N PRO A 126 -6.92 3.28 7.03
CA PRO A 126 -7.60 3.70 5.80
C PRO A 126 -7.04 2.93 4.60
N ILE A 127 -7.93 2.48 3.70
CA ILE A 127 -7.56 1.71 2.50
C ILE A 127 -6.51 2.45 1.66
N SER A 128 -6.55 3.78 1.59
CA SER A 128 -5.57 4.62 0.89
C SER A 128 -4.12 4.40 1.35
N CYS A 129 -3.89 3.80 2.51
CA CYS A 129 -2.55 3.52 3.03
C CYS A 129 -1.95 2.21 2.50
N TYR A 130 -2.74 1.30 1.93
CA TYR A 130 -2.23 -0.01 1.48
C TYR A 130 -2.92 -0.52 0.20
N PHE A 131 -3.71 0.34 -0.46
CA PHE A 131 -4.44 -0.01 -1.68
C PHE A 131 -3.50 -0.38 -2.82
N ASP A 132 -2.33 0.26 -2.90
CA ASP A 132 -1.26 -0.14 -3.80
C ASP A 132 -0.84 -1.60 -3.61
N THR A 133 -0.73 -2.09 -2.37
CA THR A 133 -0.40 -3.48 -2.06
C THR A 133 -1.50 -4.41 -2.56
N ILE A 134 -2.77 -4.01 -2.46
CA ILE A 134 -3.90 -4.74 -3.04
C ILE A 134 -3.78 -4.79 -4.57
N CYS A 135 -3.48 -3.67 -5.21
CA CYS A 135 -3.27 -3.62 -6.67
C CYS A 135 -2.10 -4.52 -7.10
N LEU A 136 -1.00 -4.54 -6.36
CA LEU A 136 0.16 -5.38 -6.64
C LEU A 136 -0.15 -6.87 -6.42
N ALA A 137 -0.92 -7.21 -5.39
CA ALA A 137 -1.40 -8.58 -5.16
C ALA A 137 -2.23 -9.07 -6.35
N ALA A 138 -3.21 -8.27 -6.78
CA ALA A 138 -4.09 -8.61 -7.90
C ALA A 138 -3.32 -8.78 -9.22
N GLN A 139 -2.39 -7.86 -9.52
CA GLN A 139 -1.54 -7.99 -10.70
C GLN A 139 -0.60 -9.20 -10.62
N SER A 140 -0.11 -9.54 -9.43
CA SER A 140 0.75 -10.72 -9.24
C SER A 140 0.00 -12.02 -9.48
N VAL A 141 -1.26 -12.12 -9.03
CA VAL A 141 -2.15 -13.24 -9.34
C VAL A 141 -2.37 -13.34 -10.85
N LEU A 142 -2.65 -12.22 -11.52
CA LEU A 142 -2.84 -12.17 -12.97
C LEU A 142 -1.61 -12.70 -13.71
N VAL A 143 -0.42 -12.20 -13.38
CA VAL A 143 0.82 -12.63 -14.05
C VAL A 143 1.11 -14.11 -13.76
N LEU A 144 0.94 -14.56 -12.51
CA LEU A 144 1.12 -15.97 -12.15
C LEU A 144 0.17 -16.89 -12.94
N ALA A 145 -1.09 -16.50 -13.07
CA ALA A 145 -2.10 -17.23 -13.84
C ALA A 145 -1.73 -17.29 -15.33
N LEU A 146 -1.23 -16.20 -15.90
CA LEU A 146 -0.75 -16.18 -17.28
C LEU A 146 0.44 -17.12 -17.49
N ILE A 147 1.43 -17.12 -16.58
CA ILE A 147 2.62 -17.99 -16.68
C ILE A 147 2.19 -19.46 -16.67
N VAL A 148 1.35 -19.87 -15.72
CA VAL A 148 0.88 -21.25 -15.62
C VAL A 148 -0.02 -21.62 -16.80
N GLY A 149 -0.92 -20.71 -17.21
CA GLY A 149 -1.81 -20.91 -18.35
C GLY A 149 -1.07 -21.14 -19.68
N LYS A 150 0.09 -20.49 -19.88
CA LYS A 150 0.92 -20.71 -21.08
C LYS A 150 1.69 -22.04 -21.08
N SER A 151 1.89 -22.68 -19.92
CA SER A 151 2.56 -23.98 -19.85
C SER A 151 1.74 -25.16 -20.39
N ARG A 152 0.42 -25.00 -20.63
CA ARG A 152 -0.53 -26.06 -21.05
C ARG A 152 -0.53 -27.34 -20.18
N SER A 153 0.06 -27.30 -18.98
CA SER A 153 0.16 -28.45 -18.08
C SER A 153 -1.00 -28.48 -17.09
N ARG A 154 -1.94 -29.42 -17.27
CA ARG A 154 -3.07 -29.65 -16.35
C ARG A 154 -2.66 -29.74 -14.87
N PRO A 155 -1.64 -30.53 -14.47
CA PRO A 155 -1.26 -30.62 -13.06
C PRO A 155 -0.75 -29.27 -12.50
N ARG A 156 -0.04 -28.47 -13.30
CA ARG A 156 0.40 -27.12 -12.86
C ARG A 156 -0.78 -26.17 -12.67
N THR A 157 -1.79 -26.22 -13.54
CA THR A 157 -3.00 -25.41 -13.41
C THR A 157 -3.80 -25.78 -12.15
N LEU A 158 -3.94 -27.08 -11.87
CA LEU A 158 -4.59 -27.55 -10.65
C LEU A 158 -3.81 -27.16 -9.39
N ALA A 159 -2.48 -27.31 -9.41
CA ALA A 159 -1.61 -26.87 -8.32
C ALA A 159 -1.72 -25.36 -8.07
N LEU A 160 -1.82 -24.54 -9.12
CA LEU A 160 -2.06 -23.11 -8.98
C LEU A 160 -3.41 -22.82 -8.32
N ALA A 161 -4.49 -23.44 -8.80
CA ALA A 161 -5.83 -23.24 -8.25
C ALA A 161 -5.89 -23.64 -6.76
N ALA A 162 -5.31 -24.80 -6.41
CA ALA A 162 -5.18 -25.25 -5.03
C ALA A 162 -4.34 -24.30 -4.19
N GLY A 163 -3.19 -23.85 -4.72
CA GLY A 163 -2.31 -22.88 -4.06
C GLY A 163 -3.01 -21.56 -3.78
N LEU A 164 -3.66 -20.95 -4.79
CA LEU A 164 -4.41 -19.70 -4.60
C LEU A 164 -5.58 -19.86 -3.62
N SER A 165 -6.25 -21.01 -3.64
CA SER A 165 -7.31 -21.32 -2.67
C SER A 165 -6.75 -21.44 -1.25
N ALA A 166 -5.60 -22.08 -1.07
CA ALA A 166 -4.91 -22.18 0.21
C ALA A 166 -4.46 -20.80 0.72
N VAL A 167 -3.92 -19.93 -0.16
CA VAL A 167 -3.58 -18.55 0.20
C VAL A 167 -4.84 -17.77 0.61
N GLY A 168 -5.94 -17.90 -0.12
CA GLY A 168 -7.21 -17.26 0.21
C GLY A 168 -7.76 -17.72 1.57
N ALA A 169 -7.72 -19.02 1.84
CA ALA A 169 -8.13 -19.59 3.13
C ALA A 169 -7.23 -19.10 4.28
N ALA A 170 -5.91 -19.11 4.09
CA ALA A 170 -4.96 -18.60 5.06
C ALA A 170 -5.14 -17.10 5.32
N PHE A 171 -5.41 -16.32 4.28
CA PHE A 171 -5.72 -14.90 4.41
C PHE A 171 -7.00 -14.68 5.23
N ALA A 172 -8.09 -15.39 4.92
CA ALA A 172 -9.35 -15.29 5.66
C ALA A 172 -9.18 -15.70 7.13
N ALA A 173 -8.45 -16.78 7.39
CA ALA A 173 -8.10 -17.23 8.73
C ALA A 173 -7.26 -16.20 9.49
N ALA A 174 -6.26 -15.61 8.83
CA ALA A 174 -5.42 -14.59 9.43
C ALA A 174 -6.21 -13.30 9.73
N VAL A 175 -7.17 -12.93 8.88
CA VAL A 175 -8.07 -11.80 9.15
C VAL A 175 -8.99 -12.10 10.34
N ARG A 176 -9.49 -13.32 10.50
CA ARG A 176 -10.43 -13.63 11.57
C ARG A 176 -9.76 -13.90 12.91
N TRP A 177 -8.66 -14.65 12.92
CA TRP A 177 -8.16 -15.30 14.13
C TRP A 177 -6.72 -14.94 14.51
N ALA A 178 -5.88 -14.48 13.58
CA ALA A 178 -4.48 -14.23 13.92
C ALA A 178 -4.34 -13.10 14.96
N PRO A 179 -3.47 -13.23 15.97
CA PRO A 179 -3.23 -12.14 16.89
C PRO A 179 -2.45 -11.01 16.21
N VAL A 180 -2.77 -9.76 16.54
CA VAL A 180 -2.17 -8.57 15.90
C VAL A 180 -0.65 -8.51 16.11
N TRP A 181 -0.13 -8.99 17.24
CA TRP A 181 1.32 -9.05 17.48
C TRP A 181 2.02 -10.02 16.52
N GLY A 182 1.40 -11.16 16.19
CA GLY A 182 1.96 -12.12 15.23
C GLY A 182 2.02 -11.52 13.82
N LEU A 183 0.96 -10.81 13.43
CA LEU A 183 0.94 -10.06 12.17
C LEU A 183 1.98 -8.93 12.14
N ALA A 184 2.21 -8.27 13.28
CA ALA A 184 3.27 -7.26 13.41
C ALA A 184 4.66 -7.88 13.22
N LEU A 185 4.92 -9.07 13.76
CA LEU A 185 6.19 -9.78 13.57
C LEU A 185 6.40 -10.16 12.09
N VAL A 186 5.37 -10.67 11.43
CA VAL A 186 5.44 -10.98 9.98
C VAL A 186 5.73 -9.71 9.18
N GLN A 187 5.04 -8.60 9.47
CA GLN A 187 5.25 -7.31 8.82
C GLN A 187 6.66 -6.77 9.08
N ALA A 188 7.15 -6.87 10.32
CA ALA A 188 8.49 -6.44 10.71
C ALA A 188 9.56 -7.26 10.00
N GLY A 189 9.43 -8.59 9.99
CA GLY A 189 10.35 -9.49 9.32
C GLY A 189 10.41 -9.22 7.81
N ALA A 190 9.25 -9.04 7.17
CA ALA A 190 9.18 -8.72 5.75
C ALA A 190 9.88 -7.39 5.42
N THR A 191 9.56 -6.34 6.18
CA THR A 191 10.12 -5.00 5.94
C THR A 191 11.63 -4.96 6.22
N THR A 192 12.07 -5.63 7.28
CA THR A 192 13.49 -5.74 7.64
C THR A 192 14.26 -6.51 6.57
N SER A 193 13.74 -7.65 6.11
CA SER A 193 14.38 -8.46 5.07
C SER A 193 14.57 -7.66 3.78
N MET A 194 13.54 -6.92 3.35
CA MET A 194 13.61 -6.08 2.16
C MET A 194 14.62 -4.95 2.30
N THR A 195 14.72 -4.36 3.48
CA THR A 195 15.61 -3.22 3.72
C THR A 195 17.07 -3.67 3.88
N VAL A 196 17.33 -4.73 4.65
CA VAL A 196 18.67 -5.30 4.86
C VAL A 196 19.26 -5.83 3.55
N ALA A 197 18.43 -6.28 2.60
CA ALA A 197 18.87 -6.70 1.28
C ALA A 197 19.61 -5.61 0.48
N LEU A 198 19.46 -4.32 0.83
CA LEU A 198 20.18 -3.22 0.19
C LEU A 198 21.64 -3.10 0.70
N LEU A 199 21.95 -3.56 1.91
CA LEU A 199 23.25 -3.36 2.55
C LEU A 199 24.42 -3.97 1.73
N PRO A 200 24.32 -5.19 1.18
CA PRO A 200 25.38 -5.74 0.34
C PRO A 200 25.65 -4.89 -0.90
N GLN A 201 24.62 -4.32 -1.53
CA GLN A 201 24.79 -3.44 -2.70
C GLN A 201 25.46 -2.13 -2.31
N ILE A 202 25.03 -1.49 -1.22
CA ILE A 202 25.63 -0.26 -0.69
C ILE A 202 27.13 -0.47 -0.41
N GLY A 203 27.48 -1.59 0.25
CA GLY A 203 28.87 -1.93 0.54
C GLY A 203 29.70 -2.20 -0.72
N LYS A 204 29.13 -2.88 -1.72
CA LYS A 204 29.80 -3.11 -3.02
C LYS A 204 30.05 -1.80 -3.76
N ASN A 205 29.04 -0.94 -3.84
CA ASN A 205 29.15 0.36 -4.51
C ASN A 205 30.25 1.21 -3.86
N PHE A 206 30.29 1.25 -2.52
CA PHE A 206 31.31 1.99 -1.78
C PHE A 206 32.73 1.48 -2.04
N ARG A 207 32.93 0.15 -2.03
CA ARG A 207 34.26 -0.45 -2.30
C ARG A 207 34.72 -0.24 -3.73
N ARG A 208 33.79 -0.26 -4.69
CA ARG A 208 34.10 -0.15 -6.13
C ARG A 208 34.11 1.29 -6.64
N ARG A 209 33.64 2.26 -5.85
CA ARG A 209 33.39 3.65 -6.28
C ARG A 209 32.63 3.72 -7.61
N SER A 210 31.62 2.88 -7.74
CA SER A 210 30.79 2.73 -8.93
C SER A 210 29.40 2.30 -8.51
N SER A 211 28.36 2.69 -9.26
CA SER A 211 26.98 2.28 -9.01
C SER A 211 26.73 0.79 -9.21
N GLY A 212 27.65 0.07 -9.86
CA GLY A 212 27.52 -1.37 -10.10
C GLY A 212 26.34 -1.73 -10.99
N GLY A 213 25.90 -0.81 -11.87
CA GLY A 213 24.73 -0.96 -12.73
C GLY A 213 23.39 -0.64 -12.04
N TRP A 214 23.42 -0.12 -10.81
CA TRP A 214 22.22 0.33 -10.12
C TRP A 214 21.74 1.66 -10.68
N SER A 215 20.53 1.69 -11.26
CA SER A 215 19.99 2.91 -11.89
C SER A 215 19.70 4.02 -10.88
N SER A 216 20.28 5.22 -11.12
CA SER A 216 19.92 6.46 -10.40
C SER A 216 18.42 6.75 -10.41
N THR A 217 17.72 6.46 -11.51
CA THR A 217 16.27 6.71 -11.59
C THR A 217 15.48 5.78 -10.67
N SER A 218 15.88 4.50 -10.60
CA SER A 218 15.24 3.53 -9.69
C SER A 218 15.52 3.89 -8.23
N ALA A 219 16.74 4.30 -7.90
CA ALA A 219 17.09 4.77 -6.56
C ALA A 219 16.29 6.02 -6.15
N LEU A 220 16.13 6.98 -7.05
CA LEU A 220 15.32 8.19 -6.82
C LEU A 220 13.87 7.84 -6.57
N LEU A 221 13.27 7.00 -7.43
CA LEU A 221 11.87 6.62 -7.30
C LEU A 221 11.60 5.86 -5.99
N SER A 222 12.50 4.95 -5.60
CA SER A 222 12.41 4.25 -4.31
C SER A 222 12.56 5.19 -3.12
N THR A 223 13.44 6.19 -3.22
CA THR A 223 13.65 7.20 -2.16
C THR A 223 12.39 8.06 -2.00
N VAL A 224 11.86 8.61 -3.09
CA VAL A 224 10.62 9.39 -3.08
C VAL A 224 9.44 8.56 -2.58
N GLY A 225 9.30 7.32 -3.04
CA GLY A 225 8.26 6.40 -2.60
C GLY A 225 8.28 6.16 -1.10
N ASN A 226 9.46 5.87 -0.53
CA ASN A 226 9.61 5.72 0.92
C ASN A 226 9.35 7.03 1.67
N GLY A 227 9.73 8.19 1.12
CA GLY A 227 9.44 9.50 1.70
C GLY A 227 7.93 9.77 1.79
N VAL A 228 7.19 9.51 0.70
CA VAL A 228 5.72 9.58 0.69
C VAL A 228 5.12 8.62 1.71
N ARG A 229 5.70 7.43 1.88
CA ARG A 229 5.24 6.44 2.87
C ARG A 229 5.47 6.88 4.31
N VAL A 230 6.61 7.48 4.61
CA VAL A 230 6.87 8.08 5.93
C VAL A 230 5.84 9.16 6.22
N PHE A 231 5.60 10.08 5.29
CA PHE A 231 4.65 11.18 5.46
C PHE A 231 3.20 10.69 5.64
N THR A 232 2.74 9.79 4.76
CA THR A 232 1.37 9.25 4.82
C THR A 232 1.15 8.41 6.07
N THR A 233 2.12 7.60 6.48
CA THR A 233 2.05 6.81 7.73
C THR A 233 2.02 7.72 8.95
N ALA A 234 2.89 8.71 9.03
CA ALA A 234 2.90 9.67 10.14
C ALA A 234 1.58 10.45 10.27
N THR A 235 0.94 10.76 9.13
CA THR A 235 -0.28 11.58 9.09
C THR A 235 -1.57 10.76 9.27
N LEU A 236 -1.65 9.55 8.71
CA LEU A 236 -2.89 8.78 8.62
C LEU A 236 -3.01 7.66 9.65
N THR A 237 -1.90 7.03 10.06
CA THR A 237 -1.95 5.84 10.93
C THR A 237 -1.17 6.03 12.24
N GLY A 238 -0.07 6.78 12.22
CA GLY A 238 0.83 6.92 13.36
C GLY A 238 1.54 5.62 13.76
N ASP A 239 1.52 4.60 12.91
CA ASP A 239 2.03 3.28 13.24
C ASP A 239 3.57 3.25 13.24
N ARG A 240 4.15 2.99 14.41
CA ARG A 240 5.61 3.02 14.60
C ARG A 240 6.35 1.93 13.82
N LEU A 241 5.72 0.79 13.60
CA LEU A 241 6.35 -0.33 12.88
C LEU A 241 6.50 0.03 11.40
N LEU A 242 5.42 0.48 10.77
CA LEU A 242 5.45 0.94 9.39
C LEU A 242 6.36 2.17 9.24
N LEU A 243 6.29 3.11 10.18
CA LEU A 243 7.13 4.32 10.15
C LEU A 243 8.62 3.96 10.22
N ALA A 244 9.03 3.07 11.11
CA ALA A 244 10.41 2.62 11.22
C ALA A 244 10.88 1.91 9.94
N GLY A 245 10.02 1.05 9.38
CA GLY A 245 10.28 0.35 8.13
C GLY A 245 10.51 1.29 6.95
N PHE A 246 9.58 2.21 6.70
CA PHE A 246 9.69 3.18 5.61
C PHE A 246 10.81 4.20 5.84
N SER A 247 11.12 4.55 7.10
CA SER A 247 12.24 5.44 7.41
C SER A 247 13.57 4.76 7.13
N CYS A 248 13.73 3.49 7.52
CA CYS A 248 14.92 2.72 7.21
C CYS A 248 15.06 2.53 5.68
N GLY A 249 13.96 2.21 5.00
CA GLY A 249 13.91 2.15 3.54
C GLY A 249 14.30 3.47 2.88
N LEU A 250 13.81 4.60 3.38
CA LEU A 250 14.16 5.94 2.91
C LEU A 250 15.66 6.21 3.05
N LEU A 251 16.24 5.89 4.22
CA LEU A 251 17.66 6.10 4.49
C LEU A 251 18.54 5.26 3.56
N LEU A 252 18.29 3.95 3.45
CA LEU A 252 19.13 3.06 2.63
C LEU A 252 18.98 3.35 1.13
N ASN A 253 17.76 3.64 0.65
CA ASN A 253 17.58 4.06 -0.74
C ASN A 253 18.19 5.43 -1.01
N GLY A 254 18.16 6.35 -0.04
CA GLY A 254 18.83 7.65 -0.12
C GLY A 254 20.35 7.52 -0.20
N ILE A 255 20.95 6.59 0.56
CA ILE A 255 22.38 6.26 0.45
C ILE A 255 22.68 5.73 -0.96
N LEU A 256 21.90 4.76 -1.46
CA LEU A 256 22.08 4.25 -2.83
C LEU A 256 21.98 5.37 -3.86
N LEU A 257 20.97 6.25 -3.74
CA LEU A 257 20.82 7.40 -4.64
C LEU A 257 22.03 8.33 -4.60
N ALA A 258 22.55 8.64 -3.41
CA ALA A 258 23.75 9.46 -3.28
C ALA A 258 24.95 8.78 -3.96
N GLN A 259 25.13 7.48 -3.75
CA GLN A 259 26.19 6.69 -4.39
C GLN A 259 26.05 6.69 -5.92
N THR A 260 24.85 6.55 -6.46
CA THR A 260 24.66 6.58 -7.92
C THR A 260 24.87 7.98 -8.48
N ILE A 261 24.39 9.04 -7.83
CA ILE A 261 24.62 10.42 -8.32
C ILE A 261 26.12 10.78 -8.30
N VAL A 262 26.85 10.41 -7.24
CA VAL A 262 28.27 10.78 -7.09
C VAL A 262 29.18 9.97 -8.01
N TRP A 263 28.85 8.70 -8.31
CA TRP A 263 29.71 7.80 -9.10
C TRP A 263 29.21 7.48 -10.50
N GLU A 264 27.99 7.91 -10.88
CA GLU A 264 27.52 7.88 -12.28
C GLU A 264 27.65 9.26 -12.98
N ALA A 265 28.10 10.29 -12.27
CA ALA A 265 28.48 11.59 -12.84
C ALA A 265 29.88 11.55 -13.44
#